data_AF-A0A850PH69-F1
#
_entry.id   AF-A0A850PH69-F1
#
_cell.length_a   1.000
_cell.length_b   1.000
_cell.length_c   1.000
_cell.angle_alpha   90.00
_cell.angle_beta   90.00
_cell.angle_gamma   90.00
#
_symmetry.space_group_name_H-M   'P 1'
#
loop_
_entity.id
_entity.type
_entity.pdbx_description
1 polymer ?
#
loop_
_entity_poly.entity_id
_entity_poly.type
_entity_poly.pdbx_seq_one_letter_code
_entity_poly.pdbx_strand_id
1 'polypeptide(L)'
;PIAIDSVATTPARRDAPRVPFGSFVERGVLPAGTTVFDRARRVSATVSPDGTLVSGSQRGSIHKLGATLTNAPSCNGWTFWHFERDGAVVPLDVLRSENTTTG
;
A
#
# COMPACT_ATOMS: atom_id res chain seq x y z
N PRO A 1 45.16 -0.43 -17.43
CA PRO A 1 43.94 0.17 -16.88
C PRO A 1 42.70 -0.22 -17.71
N ILE A 2 41.94 -1.23 -17.28
CA ILE A 2 40.52 -1.40 -17.62
C ILE A 2 39.89 -2.08 -16.40
N ALA A 3 39.09 -1.33 -15.64
CA ALA A 3 38.27 -1.88 -14.57
C ALA A 3 37.00 -2.43 -15.21
N ILE A 4 36.91 -3.75 -15.28
CA ILE A 4 35.69 -4.47 -15.65
C ILE A 4 34.78 -4.50 -14.42
N ASP A 5 33.79 -3.61 -14.37
CA ASP A 5 32.73 -3.68 -13.35
C ASP A 5 31.82 -4.86 -13.71
N SER A 6 32.06 -5.99 -13.05
CA SER A 6 31.23 -7.19 -13.12
C SER A 6 30.11 -7.06 -12.09
N VAL A 7 29.00 -6.43 -12.47
CA VAL A 7 27.76 -6.54 -11.70
C VAL A 7 27.08 -7.87 -12.05
N ALA A 8 27.41 -8.87 -11.24
CA ALA A 8 26.62 -10.08 -11.10
C ALA A 8 25.25 -9.70 -10.52
N THR A 9 24.26 -9.50 -11.38
CA THR A 9 22.86 -9.33 -10.93
C THR A 9 22.32 -10.69 -10.53
N THR A 10 22.40 -10.96 -9.23
CA THR A 10 21.70 -12.05 -8.54
C THR A 10 20.22 -12.06 -8.96
N PRO A 11 19.60 -13.22 -9.27
CA PRO A 11 18.18 -13.25 -9.63
C PRO A 11 17.35 -12.86 -8.40
N ALA A 12 16.94 -11.60 -8.35
CA ALA A 12 16.09 -11.06 -7.30
C ALA A 12 14.72 -11.75 -7.37
N ARG A 13 14.56 -12.73 -6.48
CA ARG A 13 13.33 -13.14 -5.79
C ARG A 13 12.10 -12.34 -6.26
N ARG A 14 11.29 -12.93 -7.15
CA ARG A 14 9.92 -12.51 -7.57
C ARG A 14 9.42 -11.27 -6.83
N ASP A 15 9.82 -10.10 -7.32
CA ASP A 15 9.35 -8.82 -6.82
C ASP A 15 7.89 -8.76 -7.26
N ALA A 16 6.94 -8.87 -6.32
CA ALA A 16 5.55 -8.58 -6.62
C ALA A 16 5.52 -7.20 -7.32
N PRO A 17 4.80 -7.05 -8.44
CA PRO A 17 4.87 -5.85 -9.25
C PRO A 17 4.67 -4.63 -8.34
N ARG A 18 5.62 -3.69 -8.39
CA ARG A 18 5.66 -2.50 -7.53
C ARG A 18 4.57 -1.52 -7.99
N VAL A 19 3.31 -1.94 -7.88
CA VAL A 19 2.14 -1.19 -8.29
C VAL A 19 1.87 -0.12 -7.24
N PRO A 20 1.84 1.16 -7.61
CA PRO A 20 1.56 2.23 -6.66
C PRO A 20 0.11 2.15 -6.18
N PHE A 21 -0.12 2.57 -4.93
CA PHE A 21 -1.45 2.56 -4.31
C PHE A 21 -2.49 3.32 -5.15
N GLY A 22 -2.12 4.48 -5.70
CA GLY A 22 -3.00 5.30 -6.53
C GLY A 22 -3.61 4.53 -7.71
N SER A 23 -2.86 3.64 -8.34
CA SER A 23 -3.38 2.88 -9.49
C SER A 23 -4.50 1.91 -9.12
N PHE A 24 -4.59 1.45 -7.88
CA PHE A 24 -5.73 0.64 -7.43
C PHE A 24 -6.99 1.50 -7.27
N VAL A 25 -6.82 2.76 -6.90
CA VAL A 25 -7.91 3.74 -6.80
C VAL A 25 -8.37 4.15 -8.19
N GLU A 26 -7.44 4.49 -9.08
CA GLU A 26 -7.72 4.90 -10.47
C GLU A 26 -8.44 3.79 -11.26
N ARG A 27 -8.05 2.52 -11.05
CA ARG A 27 -8.69 1.37 -11.70
C ARG A 27 -10.01 0.94 -11.02
N GLY A 28 -10.41 1.60 -9.93
CA GLY A 28 -11.62 1.25 -9.18
C GLY A 28 -11.54 -0.07 -8.39
N VAL A 29 -10.35 -0.69 -8.31
CA VAL A 29 -10.12 -1.92 -7.52
C VAL A 29 -10.30 -1.62 -6.02
N LEU A 30 -9.86 -0.43 -5.60
CA LEU A 30 -10.10 0.12 -4.28
C LEU A 30 -10.79 1.49 -4.42
N PRO A 31 -12.13 1.55 -4.37
CA PRO A 31 -12.86 2.78 -4.62
C PRO A 31 -12.46 3.92 -3.69
N ALA A 32 -12.43 5.15 -4.21
CA ALA A 32 -12.37 6.34 -3.37
C ALA A 32 -13.59 6.38 -2.43
N GLY A 33 -13.39 6.84 -1.20
CA GLY A 33 -14.37 6.77 -0.13
C GLY A 33 -14.29 5.49 0.72
N THR A 34 -13.53 4.47 0.28
CA THR A 34 -13.31 3.26 1.09
C THR A 34 -12.66 3.62 2.42
N THR A 35 -13.22 3.14 3.52
CA THR A 35 -12.60 3.27 4.84
C THR A 35 -11.58 2.16 5.05
N VAL A 36 -10.34 2.55 5.30
CA VAL A 36 -9.26 1.69 5.74
C VAL A 36 -9.00 1.91 7.23
N PHE A 37 -8.51 0.89 7.92
CA PHE A 37 -8.20 0.94 9.35
C PHE A 37 -7.02 0.02 9.68
N ASP A 38 -6.38 0.22 10.82
CA ASP A 38 -5.36 -0.73 11.28
C ASP A 38 -6.02 -2.02 11.81
N ARG A 39 -5.23 -3.09 11.96
CA ARG A 39 -5.73 -4.38 12.45
C ARG A 39 -6.47 -4.30 13.79
N ALA A 40 -6.11 -3.36 14.68
CA ALA A 40 -6.76 -3.17 15.97
C ALA A 40 -7.92 -2.16 15.95
N ARG A 41 -8.28 -1.61 14.78
CA ARG A 41 -9.32 -0.57 14.59
C ARG A 41 -9.15 0.65 15.51
N ARG A 42 -7.91 1.01 15.83
CA ARG A 42 -7.54 2.20 16.61
C ARG A 42 -7.41 3.44 15.73
N VAL A 43 -6.97 3.26 14.50
CA VAL A 43 -6.82 4.33 13.51
C VAL A 43 -7.60 3.96 12.25
N SER A 44 -8.20 4.97 11.64
CA SER A 44 -8.99 4.83 10.42
C SER A 44 -8.68 5.98 9.48
N ALA A 45 -8.69 5.71 8.18
CA ALA A 45 -8.55 6.73 7.15
C ALA A 45 -9.47 6.40 5.97
N THR A 46 -9.79 7.41 5.18
CA THR A 46 -10.61 7.28 3.97
C THR A 46 -9.72 7.39 2.74
N VAL A 47 -9.92 6.49 1.78
CA VAL A 47 -9.24 6.52 0.49
C VAL A 47 -9.72 7.73 -0.31
N SER A 48 -8.78 8.57 -0.73
CA SER A 48 -9.05 9.74 -1.56
C SER A 48 -8.85 9.38 -3.04
N PRO A 49 -9.58 10.01 -3.98
CA PRO A 49 -9.46 9.73 -5.42
C PRO A 49 -8.08 10.04 -6.00
N ASP A 50 -7.28 10.86 -5.32
CA ASP A 50 -5.89 11.18 -5.68
C ASP A 50 -4.87 10.10 -5.26
N GLY A 51 -5.33 8.95 -4.75
CA GLY A 51 -4.43 7.88 -4.28
C GLY A 51 -3.75 8.20 -2.96
N THR A 52 -4.34 9.07 -2.14
CA THR A 52 -3.91 9.31 -0.76
C THR A 52 -4.92 8.79 0.25
N LEU A 53 -4.53 8.77 1.52
CA LEU A 53 -5.43 8.52 2.64
C LEU A 53 -5.69 9.82 3.40
N VAL A 54 -6.90 9.95 3.94
CA VAL A 54 -7.34 11.09 4.74
C VAL A 54 -7.89 10.60 6.08
N SER A 55 -7.32 11.09 7.19
CA SER A 55 -7.80 10.81 8.55
C SER A 55 -7.99 12.13 9.28
N GLY A 56 -9.24 12.54 9.51
CA GLY A 56 -9.56 13.84 10.09
C GLY A 56 -8.96 14.98 9.26
N SER A 57 -8.07 15.77 9.85
CA SER A 57 -7.35 16.86 9.18
C SER A 57 -6.04 16.44 8.50
N GLN A 58 -5.63 15.18 8.64
CA GLN A 58 -4.36 14.69 8.10
C GLN A 58 -4.56 13.98 6.76
N ARG A 59 -3.72 14.29 5.78
CA ARG A 59 -3.66 13.62 4.47
C ARG A 59 -2.24 13.18 4.16
N GLY A 60 -2.09 11.99 3.59
CA GLY A 60 -0.80 11.51 3.13
C GLY A 60 -0.86 10.19 2.38
N SER A 61 0.28 9.71 1.89
CA SER A 61 0.37 8.35 1.35
C SER A 61 0.08 7.31 2.42
N ILE A 62 -0.24 6.08 2.01
CA ILE A 62 -0.51 4.97 2.93
C ILE A 62 0.62 4.76 3.97
N HIS A 63 1.87 5.01 3.59
CA HIS A 63 3.04 4.88 4.48
C HIS A 63 3.16 6.10 5.41
N LYS A 64 3.09 7.32 4.85
CA LYS A 64 3.29 8.55 5.63
C LYS A 64 2.17 8.75 6.64
N LEU A 65 0.92 8.53 6.24
CA LEU A 65 -0.22 8.68 7.13
C LEU A 65 -0.21 7.61 8.23
N GLY A 66 0.08 6.35 7.88
CA GLY A 66 0.22 5.27 8.86
C GLY A 66 1.29 5.59 9.91
N ALA A 67 2.48 6.01 9.47
CA ALA A 67 3.57 6.39 10.35
C ALA A 67 3.20 7.58 11.26
N THR A 68 2.51 8.58 10.70
CA THR A 68 2.08 9.78 11.43
C THR A 68 1.05 9.43 12.51
N LEU A 69 0.05 8.59 12.18
CA LEU A 69 -1.02 8.21 13.11
C LEU A 69 -0.53 7.28 14.24
N THR A 70 0.50 6.48 13.97
CA THR A 70 1.12 5.60 15.00
C THR A 70 2.31 6.22 15.70
N ASN A 71 2.66 7.48 15.40
CA ASN A 71 3.87 8.15 15.88
C ASN A 71 5.15 7.31 15.68
N ALA A 72 5.27 6.67 14.51
CA ALA A 72 6.40 5.83 14.14
C ALA A 72 7.27 6.53 13.08
N PRO A 73 8.58 6.26 13.01
CA PRO A 73 9.46 6.84 11.99
C PRO A 73 9.13 6.34 10.58
N SER A 74 8.57 5.13 10.47
CA SER A 74 8.14 4.53 9.21
C SER A 74 6.98 3.55 9.46
N CYS A 75 6.20 3.28 8.42
CA CYS A 75 5.09 2.33 8.46
C CYS A 75 4.96 1.65 7.10
N ASN A 76 4.85 0.31 7.08
CA ASN A 76 4.50 -0.42 5.88
C ASN A 76 2.98 -0.33 5.65
N GLY A 77 2.54 0.67 4.90
CA GLY A 77 1.12 0.96 4.68
C GLY A 77 0.34 -0.21 4.06
N TRP A 78 0.98 -1.08 3.28
CA TRP A 78 0.31 -2.20 2.63
C TRP A 78 -0.18 -3.28 3.59
N THR A 79 0.60 -3.57 4.62
CA THR A 79 0.26 -4.57 5.65
C THR A 79 -0.40 -3.93 6.87
N PHE A 80 -0.20 -2.62 7.06
CA PHE A 80 -0.76 -1.89 8.18
C PHE A 80 -2.26 -1.61 7.98
N TRP A 81 -2.61 -1.07 6.81
CA TRP A 81 -3.99 -0.74 6.48
C TRP A 81 -4.75 -1.97 6.00
N HIS A 82 -5.93 -2.14 6.58
CA HIS A 82 -6.90 -3.15 6.24
C HIS A 82 -8.19 -2.46 5.79
N PHE A 83 -8.96 -3.14 4.96
CA PHE A 83 -10.28 -2.72 4.53
C PHE A 83 -11.23 -3.90 4.61
N GLU A 84 -12.52 -3.60 4.62
CA GLU A 84 -13.55 -4.62 4.55
C GLU A 84 -13.85 -4.94 3.08
N ARG A 85 -13.79 -6.23 2.74
CA ARG A 85 -14.12 -6.78 1.42
C ARG A 85 -14.90 -8.06 1.63
N ASP A 86 -16.11 -8.15 1.07
CA ASP A 86 -16.99 -9.32 1.18
C ASP A 86 -17.22 -9.81 2.63
N GLY A 87 -17.31 -8.86 3.57
CA GLY A 87 -17.49 -9.15 5.01
C GLY A 87 -16.22 -9.63 5.74
N ALA A 88 -15.08 -9.70 5.05
CA ALA A 88 -13.78 -10.03 5.63
C ALA A 88 -12.88 -8.80 5.72
N VAL A 89 -12.08 -8.73 6.79
CA VAL A 89 -11.04 -7.71 6.95
C VAL A 89 -9.76 -8.21 6.30
N VAL A 90 -9.33 -7.54 5.23
CA VAL A 90 -8.14 -7.92 4.45
C VAL A 90 -7.14 -6.78 4.38
N PRO A 91 -5.82 -7.05 4.38
CA PRO A 91 -4.81 -6.01 4.22
C PRO A 91 -4.79 -5.49 2.78
N LEU A 92 -4.40 -4.23 2.60
CA LEU A 92 -4.22 -3.63 1.27
C LEU A 92 -3.22 -4.40 0.39
N ASP A 93 -2.30 -5.13 1.00
CA ASP A 93 -1.32 -5.99 0.32
C ASP A 93 -1.96 -7.02 -0.63
N VAL A 94 -3.17 -7.51 -0.30
CA VAL A 94 -3.91 -8.46 -1.15
C VAL A 94 -4.07 -7.94 -2.57
N LEU A 95 -4.28 -6.63 -2.73
CA LEU A 95 -4.46 -6.00 -4.04
C LEU A 95 -3.23 -6.19 -4.94
N ARG A 96 -2.02 -6.14 -4.36
CA ARG A 96 -0.76 -6.36 -5.10
C ARG A 96 -0.58 -7.81 -5.50
N SER A 97 -0.99 -8.72 -4.61
CA SER A 97 -0.95 -10.16 -4.87
C SER A 97 -1.87 -10.53 -6.04
N GLU A 98 -3.10 -10.00 -6.05
CA GLU A 98 -4.08 -10.20 -7.14
C GLU A 98 -3.58 -9.66 -8.49
N ASN A 99 -2.81 -8.57 -8.50
CA ASN A 99 -2.23 -8.01 -9.73
C ASN A 99 -1.10 -8.85 -10.33
N THR A 100 -0.62 -9.89 -9.63
CA THR A 100 0.41 -10.80 -10.13
C THR A 100 -0.18 -11.99 -10.89
N THR A 101 -1.48 -12.26 -10.77
CA THR A 101 -2.13 -13.45 -11.34
C THR A 101 -2.61 -13.27 -12.78
N THR A 102 -2.50 -12.08 -13.37
CA THR A 102 -2.78 -11.88 -14.80
C THR A 102 -1.49 -12.07 -15.60
N GLY A 103 -1.20 -13.32 -15.99
CA GLY A 103 -0.11 -13.71 -16.87
C GLY A 103 -0.30 -15.13 -17.39
#